data_AF-A0A7X7K7H5-F1
#
_entry.id   AF-A0A7X7K7H5-F1
#
_cell.length_a   1.000
_cell.length_b   1.000
_cell.length_c   1.000
_cell.angle_alpha   90.00
_cell.angle_beta   90.00
_cell.angle_gamma   90.00
#
_symmetry.space_group_name_H-M   'P 1'
#
loop_
_entity.id
_entity.type
_entity.pdbx_description
1 polymer ?
#
loop_
_entity_poly.entity_id
_entity_poly.type
_entity_poly.pdbx_seq_one_letter_code
_entity_poly.pdbx_strand_id
1 'polypeptide(L)' 'MDHIDSTGAPTGGEPDTSRAGELVEDGPTGDQVVDEALEVIFDLDSRPLREHVTAFESVHGALQDRLAEGQR' A
#
# COMPACT_ATOMS: atom_id res chain seq x y z
N MET A 1 47.51 -24.35 13.13
CA MET A 1 46.99 -22.97 13.20
C MET A 1 46.08 -22.84 11.99
N ASP A 2 44.89 -23.43 12.12
CA ASP A 2 43.93 -23.54 11.02
C ASP A 2 43.27 -22.18 10.79
N HIS A 3 43.31 -21.75 9.53
CA HIS A 3 42.85 -20.45 9.09
C HIS A 3 41.32 -20.51 8.93
N ILE A 4 40.59 -20.12 9.98
CA ILE A 4 39.25 -19.52 9.82
C ILE A 4 39.49 -18.16 9.13
N ASP A 5 38.85 -17.82 8.02
CA ASP A 5 37.45 -17.41 8.00
C ASP A 5 36.88 -17.51 6.57
N SER A 6 35.70 -18.10 6.47
CA SER A 6 34.92 -18.20 5.24
C SER A 6 34.52 -16.82 4.75
N THR A 7 35.00 -16.45 3.55
CA THR A 7 34.37 -15.42 2.74
C THR A 7 32.99 -15.91 2.29
N GLY A 8 32.01 -15.79 3.18
CA GLY A 8 30.59 -15.88 2.87
C GLY A 8 30.02 -14.47 2.95
N ALA A 9 30.13 -13.71 1.87
CA ALA A 9 29.34 -12.50 1.73
C ALA A 9 27.87 -12.87 1.95
N PRO A 10 27.08 -12.13 2.75
CA PRO A 10 25.64 -12.22 2.65
C PRO A 10 25.30 -11.66 1.27
N THR A 11 25.15 -12.54 0.28
CA THR A 11 24.50 -12.22 -0.99
C THR A 11 23.18 -11.58 -0.61
N GLY A 12 23.03 -10.31 -0.99
CA GLY A 12 21.84 -9.54 -0.70
C GLY A 12 20.62 -10.38 -1.04
N GLY A 13 19.78 -10.62 -0.04
CA GLY A 13 18.42 -11.03 -0.30
C GLY A 13 17.82 -9.89 -1.10
N GLU A 14 17.79 -10.04 -2.42
CA GLU A 14 16.92 -9.24 -3.27
C GLU A 14 15.54 -9.35 -2.62
N PRO A 15 14.91 -8.22 -2.23
CA PRO A 15 13.52 -8.28 -1.82
C PRO A 15 12.80 -8.91 -3.00
N ASP A 16 12.19 -10.06 -2.76
CA ASP A 16 11.28 -10.72 -3.67
C ASP A 16 10.10 -9.76 -3.90
N THR A 17 10.28 -8.82 -4.82
CA THR A 17 9.25 -7.90 -5.30
C THR A 17 8.25 -8.65 -6.18
N SER A 18 8.44 -9.96 -6.39
CA SER A 18 7.50 -10.83 -7.10
C SER A 18 6.17 -10.98 -6.36
N ARG A 19 6.09 -10.64 -5.06
CA ARG A 19 4.81 -10.53 -4.33
C ARG A 19 4.15 -9.14 -4.40
N ALA A 20 4.64 -8.20 -5.20
CA ALA A 20 4.04 -6.86 -5.32
C ALA A 20 2.84 -6.80 -6.27
N GLY A 21 2.42 -7.93 -6.86
CA GLY A 21 1.44 -7.98 -7.95
C GLY A 21 0.21 -8.85 -7.71
N GLU A 22 -0.03 -9.37 -6.51
CA GLU A 22 -1.34 -9.95 -6.17
C GLU A 22 -2.19 -8.87 -5.52
N LEU A 23 -2.57 -7.87 -6.33
CA LEU A 23 -3.60 -6.93 -5.94
C LEU A 23 -4.91 -7.71 -5.90
N VAL A 24 -5.26 -8.09 -4.67
CA VAL A 24 -6.59 -8.30 -4.10
C VAL A 24 -7.72 -8.05 -5.09
N GLU A 25 -8.66 -9.01 -5.20
CA GLU A 25 -9.83 -8.94 -6.09
C GLU A 25 -10.35 -7.51 -6.25
N ASP A 26 -10.39 -7.05 -7.50
CA ASP A 26 -10.78 -5.70 -7.96
C ASP A 26 -12.31 -5.47 -7.83
N GLY A 27 -12.89 -6.03 -6.77
CA GLY A 27 -14.29 -6.03 -6.44
C GLY A 27 -14.58 -5.07 -5.28
N PRO A 28 -15.83 -4.60 -5.17
CA PRO A 28 -16.23 -3.72 -4.07
C PRO A 28 -16.00 -4.40 -2.72
N THR A 29 -15.50 -3.63 -1.77
CA THR A 29 -15.29 -4.04 -0.38
C THR A 29 -16.60 -4.27 0.38
N GLY A 30 -17.73 -3.86 -0.23
CA GLY A 30 -19.06 -3.91 0.36
C GLY A 30 -19.35 -2.72 1.28
N ASP A 31 -18.41 -1.78 1.37
CA ASP A 31 -18.55 -0.55 2.13
C ASP A 31 -18.44 0.64 1.18
N GLN A 32 -19.55 1.36 1.02
CA GLN A 32 -19.64 2.46 0.07
C GLN A 32 -18.57 3.54 0.30
N VAL A 33 -18.27 3.86 1.56
CA VAL A 33 -17.29 4.90 1.89
C VAL A 33 -15.87 4.43 1.53
N VAL A 34 -15.58 3.15 1.75
CA VAL A 34 -14.29 2.57 1.39
C VAL A 34 -14.15 2.45 -0.13
N ASP A 35 -15.21 2.01 -0.82
CA ASP A 35 -15.21 1.86 -2.28
C ASP A 35 -15.00 3.20 -2.99
N GLU A 36 -15.68 4.26 -2.56
CA GLU A 36 -15.48 5.62 -3.08
C GLU A 36 -14.05 6.15 -2.81
N ALA A 37 -13.49 5.83 -1.64
CA ALA A 37 -12.12 6.24 -1.31
C ALA A 37 -11.07 5.49 -2.14
N LEU A 38 -11.30 4.21 -2.44
CA LEU A 38 -10.42 3.42 -3.31
C LEU A 38 -10.47 3.92 -4.76
N GLU A 39 -11.63 4.33 -5.26
CA GLU A 39 -11.78 4.94 -6.60
C GLU A 39 -10.87 6.17 -6.77
N VAL A 40 -10.72 7.00 -5.72
CA VAL A 40 -9.81 8.15 -5.71
C VAL A 40 -8.34 7.72 -5.86
N ILE A 41 -7.95 6.58 -5.27
CA ILE A 41 -6.59 6.04 -5.40
C ILE A 41 -6.37 5.47 -6.82
N PHE A 42 -7.37 4.80 -7.40
CA PHE A 42 -7.26 4.26 -8.76
C PHE A 42 -7.11 5.35 -9.83
N ASP A 43 -7.69 6.54 -9.60
CA ASP A 43 -7.55 7.68 -10.52
C ASP A 43 -6.22 8.46 -10.34
N LEU A 44 -5.43 8.14 -9.31
CA LEU A 44 -4.25 8.91 -8.92
C LEU A 44 -3.15 8.91 -9.99
N ASP A 45 -2.98 7.81 -10.73
CA ASP A 45 -2.01 7.68 -11.83
C ASP A 45 -2.25 8.68 -12.96
N SER A 46 -3.50 9.13 -13.13
CA SER A 46 -3.88 10.14 -14.12
C SER A 46 -3.67 11.57 -13.63
N ARG A 47 -3.35 11.77 -12.34
CA ARG A 47 -3.25 13.08 -11.68
C ARG A 47 -1.81 13.57 -11.57
N PRO A 48 -1.59 14.90 -11.58
CA PRO A 48 -0.28 15.48 -11.26
C PRO A 48 0.20 15.06 -9.87
N LEU A 49 1.49 14.73 -9.74
CA LEU A 49 2.11 14.30 -8.47
C LEU A 49 1.84 15.24 -7.28
N ARG A 50 1.75 16.55 -7.54
CA ARG A 50 1.46 17.56 -6.51
C ARG A 50 0.07 17.39 -5.87
N GLU A 51 -0.87 16.75 -6.58
CA GLU A 51 -2.26 16.56 -6.15
C GLU A 51 -2.45 15.21 -5.43
N HIS A 52 -1.44 14.33 -5.48
CA HIS A 52 -1.48 13.03 -4.82
C HIS A 52 -1.60 13.15 -3.31
N VAL A 53 -0.88 14.09 -2.69
CA VAL A 53 -0.91 14.29 -1.24
C VAL A 53 -2.32 14.65 -0.75
N THR A 54 -2.97 15.60 -1.42
CA THR A 54 -4.35 16.00 -1.08
C THR A 54 -5.34 14.85 -1.29
N ALA A 55 -5.16 14.05 -2.33
CA ALA A 55 -5.98 12.87 -2.57
C ALA A 55 -5.80 11.81 -1.46
N PHE A 56 -4.57 11.53 -1.04
CA PHE A 56 -4.29 10.62 0.07
C PHE A 56 -4.85 11.12 1.41
N GLU A 57 -4.70 12.42 1.72
CA GLU A 57 -5.28 13.01 2.94
C GLU A 57 -6.81 12.86 2.98
N SER A 58 -7.47 13.06 1.84
CA SER A 58 -8.92 12.87 1.72
C SER A 58 -9.34 11.41 1.98
N VAL A 59 -8.62 10.44 1.39
CA VAL A 59 -8.88 9.02 1.60
C VAL A 59 -8.64 8.61 3.05
N HIS A 60 -7.55 9.10 3.66
CA HIS A 60 -7.26 8.86 5.07
C HIS A 60 -8.36 9.41 5.98
N GLY A 61 -8.86 10.62 5.71
CA GLY A 61 -9.97 11.20 6.47
C GLY A 61 -11.25 10.36 6.38
N ALA A 62 -11.67 10.01 5.15
CA ALA A 62 -12.86 9.19 4.94
C ALA A 62 -12.78 7.82 5.65
N LEU A 63 -11.61 7.18 5.59
CA LEU A 63 -11.40 5.89 6.27
C LEU A 63 -11.38 6.03 7.79
N GLN A 64 -10.78 7.11 8.32
CA GLN A 64 -10.79 7.39 9.76
C GLN A 64 -12.21 7.64 10.28
N ASP A 65 -13.01 8.41 9.55
CA ASP A 65 -14.42 8.64 9.88
C ASP A 65 -15.20 7.33 9.86
N ARG A 66 -14.98 6.48 8.86
CA ARG A 66 -15.63 5.18 8.77
C ARG A 66 -15.26 4.23 9.92
N LEU A 67 -13.99 4.23 10.33
CA LEU A 67 -13.51 3.46 11.47
C LEU A 67 -14.09 3.99 12.80
N ALA A 68 -14.25 5.30 12.94
CA ALA A 68 -14.84 5.91 14.12
C ALA A 68 -16.33 5.55 14.26
N GLU A 69 -17.09 5.54 13.16
CA GLU A 69 -18.51 5.16 13.19
C GLU A 69 -18.71 3.68 13.55
N GLY A 70 -17.80 2.79 13.13
CA GLY A 70 -17.84 1.37 13.51
C GLY A 70 -17.49 1.08 14.97
N GLN A 71 -16.97 2.06 15.72
CA GLN A 71 -16.56 1.92 17.13
C GLN A 71 -17.57 2.54 18.12
N ARG A 72 -18.71 3.01 17.62
CA ARG A 72 -19.78 3.62 18.42
C ARG A 72 -20.76 2.57 18.97
#